data_AF-A0A1A7ZU75-F1
#
_entry.id   AF-A0A1A7ZU75-F1
#
_cell.length_a   1.000
_cell.length_b   1.000
_cell.length_c   1.000
_cell.angle_alpha   90.00
_cell.angle_beta   90.00
_cell.angle_gamma   90.00
#
_symmetry.space_group_name_H-M   'P 1'
#
loop_
_entity.id
_entity.type
_entity.pdbx_description
1 polymer ?
#
loop_
_entity_poly.entity_id
_entity_poly.type
_entity_poly.pdbx_seq_one_letter_code
_entity_poly.pdbx_strand_id
1 'polypeptide(L)'
;WAVLQNRQQMANYFWAMGPEAVAAALAGCKILKEMARLESEAESARSMKEAKYEQFALDVFSECYSNSEDREYALLVRRTHCWSKSTVLNLATEADAKSFFAH
;
A
#
# COMPACT_ATOMS: atom_id res chain seq x y z
N TRP A 1 9.03 -1.11 -10.05
CA TRP A 1 10.49 -1.30 -10.19
C TRP A 1 11.27 -0.90 -8.94
N ALA A 2 11.08 0.30 -8.38
CA ALA A 2 11.81 0.72 -7.17
C ALA A 2 11.57 -0.21 -5.96
N VAL A 3 10.33 -0.62 -5.73
CA VAL A 3 9.94 -1.60 -4.69
C VAL A 3 10.67 -2.94 -4.89
N LEU A 4 10.73 -3.45 -6.13
CA LEU A 4 11.35 -4.74 -6.48
C LEU A 4 12.87 -4.78 -6.25
N GLN A 5 13.54 -3.63 -6.17
CA GLN A 5 14.97 -3.56 -5.87
C GLN A 5 15.25 -3.07 -4.45
N ASN A 6 14.23 -3.08 -3.57
CA ASN A 6 14.33 -2.60 -2.20
C ASN A 6 14.87 -1.14 -2.09
N ARG A 7 14.63 -0.29 -3.10
CA ARG A 7 15.03 1.13 -3.09
C ARG A 7 13.95 2.00 -2.44
N GLN A 8 13.87 1.93 -1.11
CA GLN A 8 12.76 2.52 -0.33
C GLN A 8 12.55 4.02 -0.57
N GLN A 9 13.60 4.83 -0.54
CA GLN A 9 13.48 6.29 -0.76
C GLN A 9 12.91 6.63 -2.14
N MET A 10 13.38 5.95 -3.18
CA MET A 10 12.92 6.16 -4.54
C MET A 10 11.49 5.67 -4.73
N ALA A 11 11.13 4.54 -4.10
CA ALA A 11 9.78 4.02 -4.14
C ALA A 11 8.77 4.96 -3.43
N ASN A 12 9.16 5.54 -2.29
CA ASN A 12 8.34 6.54 -1.59
C ASN A 12 8.12 7.79 -2.44
N TYR A 13 9.17 8.28 -3.11
CA TYR A 13 9.04 9.43 -4.01
C TYR A 13 8.07 9.17 -5.17
N PHE A 14 8.18 8.01 -5.83
CA PHE A 14 7.26 7.65 -6.90
C PHE A 14 5.84 7.41 -6.42
N TRP A 15 5.67 6.87 -5.22
CA TRP A 15 4.36 6.72 -4.60
C TRP A 15 3.70 8.09 -4.37
N ALA A 16 4.42 9.05 -3.78
CA ALA A 16 3.89 10.38 -3.49
C ALA A 16 3.50 11.17 -4.75
N MET A 17 4.18 10.92 -5.86
CA MET A 17 3.93 11.58 -7.15
C MET A 17 2.92 10.83 -8.04
N GLY A 18 2.54 9.61 -7.66
CA GLY A 18 1.73 8.70 -8.48
C GLY A 18 0.21 8.86 -8.26
N PRO A 19 -0.60 8.41 -9.22
CA PRO A 19 -2.05 8.32 -9.02
C PRO A 19 -2.42 7.16 -8.10
N GLU A 20 -3.63 7.20 -7.53
CA GLU A 20 -4.20 6.13 -6.71
C GLU A 20 -3.31 5.72 -5.51
N ALA A 21 -2.86 6.73 -4.74
CA ALA A 21 -1.90 6.56 -3.65
C ALA A 21 -2.24 5.42 -2.67
N VAL A 22 -3.51 5.29 -2.24
CA VAL A 22 -3.94 4.23 -1.32
C VAL A 22 -3.77 2.84 -1.96
N ALA A 23 -4.25 2.66 -3.19
CA ALA A 23 -4.12 1.39 -3.92
C ALA A 23 -2.64 1.04 -4.20
N ALA A 24 -1.84 2.05 -4.57
CA ALA A 24 -0.41 1.87 -4.83
C ALA A 24 0.37 1.47 -3.55
N ALA A 25 0.02 2.06 -2.40
CA ALA A 25 0.60 1.70 -1.12
C ALA A 25 0.24 0.27 -0.70
N LEU A 26 -1.02 -0.15 -0.84
CA LEU A 26 -1.46 -1.52 -0.54
C LEU A 26 -0.81 -2.55 -1.47
N ALA A 27 -0.70 -2.25 -2.76
CA ALA A 27 0.01 -3.10 -3.70
C ALA A 27 1.51 -3.21 -3.37
N GLY A 28 2.14 -2.09 -2.99
CA GLY A 28 3.53 -2.07 -2.51
C GLY A 28 3.72 -2.92 -1.25
N CYS A 29 2.79 -2.83 -0.30
CA CYS A 29 2.77 -3.64 0.91
C CYS A 29 2.73 -5.15 0.58
N LYS A 30 1.80 -5.57 -0.30
CA LYS A 30 1.69 -6.97 -0.75
C LYS A 30 2.99 -7.47 -1.39
N ILE A 31 3.56 -6.69 -2.31
CA ILE A 31 4.80 -7.06 -3.02
C ILE A 31 5.95 -7.22 -2.02
N LEU A 32 6.11 -6.30 -1.07
CA LEU A 32 7.19 -6.37 -0.09
C LEU A 32 7.04 -7.52 0.90
N LYS A 33 5.81 -7.82 1.33
CA LYS A 33 5.52 -8.99 2.18
C LYS A 33 5.91 -10.28 1.47
N GLU A 34 5.55 -10.44 0.19
CA GLU A 34 5.94 -11.63 -0.59
C GLU A 34 7.43 -11.69 -0.90
N MET A 35 8.06 -10.56 -1.24
CA MET A 35 9.51 -10.51 -1.45
C MET A 35 10.27 -10.89 -0.18
N ALA A 36 9.87 -10.35 0.97
CA ALA A 36 10.50 -10.67 2.25
C ALA A 36 10.33 -12.15 2.66
N ARG A 37 9.33 -12.85 2.12
CA ARG A 37 9.13 -14.30 2.34
C ARG A 37 10.08 -15.14 1.49
N LEU A 38 10.47 -14.64 0.32
CA LEU A 38 11.36 -15.33 -0.63
C LEU A 38 12.84 -14.97 -0.43
N GLU A 39 13.13 -13.89 0.31
CA GLU A 39 14.47 -13.39 0.58
C GLU A 39 15.24 -14.33 1.53
N SER A 40 16.48 -14.67 1.16
CA SER A 40 17.35 -15.53 1.98
C SER A 40 18.16 -14.74 3.00
N GLU A 41 18.47 -13.48 2.71
CA GLU A 41 19.23 -12.61 3.59
C GLU A 41 18.35 -11.98 4.66
N ALA A 42 18.58 -12.33 5.92
CA ALA A 42 17.74 -11.92 7.05
C ALA A 42 17.63 -10.39 7.20
N GLU A 43 18.71 -9.65 6.94
CA GLU A 43 18.72 -8.19 7.05
C GLU A 43 17.93 -7.53 5.90
N SER A 44 18.04 -8.07 4.68
CA SER A 44 17.26 -7.63 3.52
C SER A 44 15.76 -7.88 3.76
N ALA A 45 15.42 -9.08 4.24
CA ALA A 45 14.05 -9.45 4.57
C ALA A 45 13.45 -8.58 5.69
N ARG A 46 14.25 -8.20 6.70
CA ARG A 46 13.84 -7.28 7.76
C ARG A 46 13.56 -5.88 7.18
N SER A 47 14.49 -5.34 6.39
CA SER A 47 14.33 -4.03 5.75
C SER A 47 13.06 -3.95 4.90
N MET A 48 12.72 -5.01 4.16
CA MET A 48 11.48 -5.08 3.37
C MET A 48 10.22 -5.09 4.26
N LYS A 49 10.25 -5.79 5.40
CA LYS A 49 9.12 -5.84 6.36
C LYS A 49 8.92 -4.55 7.13
N GLU A 50 9.99 -3.80 7.39
CA GLU A 50 9.94 -2.51 8.11
C GLU A 50 9.41 -1.36 7.24
N ALA A 51 9.21 -1.60 5.94
CA ALA A 51 8.72 -0.61 5.02
C ALA A 51 7.27 -0.18 5.36
N LYS A 52 7.06 1.13 5.52
CA LYS A 52 5.85 1.73 6.09
C LYS A 52 4.71 1.96 5.08
N TYR A 53 4.61 1.16 4.01
CA TYR A 53 3.57 1.37 2.99
C TYR A 53 2.16 1.16 3.54
N GLU A 54 1.96 0.23 4.47
CA GLU A 54 0.66 0.05 5.11
C GLU A 54 0.24 1.30 5.90
N GLN A 55 1.19 1.93 6.61
CA GLN A 55 0.96 3.20 7.29
C GLN A 55 0.64 4.33 6.30
N PHE A 56 1.37 4.42 5.18
CA PHE A 56 1.08 5.42 4.15
C PHE A 56 -0.31 5.27 3.53
N ALA A 57 -0.77 4.04 3.32
CA ALA A 57 -2.14 3.79 2.87
C ALA A 57 -3.15 4.30 3.90
N LEU A 58 -2.90 4.00 5.19
CA LEU A 58 -3.76 4.40 6.30
C LEU A 58 -3.80 5.92 6.50
N ASP A 59 -2.66 6.60 6.45
CA ASP A 59 -2.57 8.05 6.67
C ASP A 59 -3.38 8.81 5.60
N VAL A 60 -3.16 8.47 4.32
CA VAL A 60 -3.90 9.07 3.20
C VAL A 60 -5.39 8.75 3.28
N PHE A 61 -5.73 7.54 3.74
CA PHE A 61 -7.12 7.11 3.89
C PHE A 61 -7.83 7.89 5.02
N SER A 62 -7.19 8.03 6.17
CA SER A 62 -7.66 8.81 7.34
C SER A 62 -7.85 10.29 7.00
N GLU A 63 -6.97 10.87 6.18
CA GLU A 63 -7.12 12.25 5.70
C GLU A 63 -8.33 12.41 4.79
N CYS A 64 -8.65 11.41 3.95
CA CYS A 64 -9.85 11.41 3.13
C CYS A 64 -11.12 11.33 3.99
N TYR A 65 -11.12 10.48 5.02
CA TYR A 65 -12.21 10.34 5.98
C TYR A 65 -12.50 11.66 6.71
N SER A 66 -11.45 12.32 7.22
CA SER A 66 -11.54 13.60 7.94
C SER A 66 -12.17 14.72 7.10
N ASN A 67 -12.08 14.63 5.78
CA ASN A 67 -12.67 15.60 4.86
C ASN A 67 -14.13 15.27 4.51
N SER A 68 -14.49 13.99 4.33
CA SER A 68 -15.87 13.54 4.07
C SER A 68 -15.97 12.01 4.11
N GLU A 69 -16.79 11.49 5.03
CA GLU A 69 -17.08 10.04 5.17
C GLU A 69 -17.62 9.43 3.85
N ASP A 70 -18.55 10.11 3.18
CA ASP A 70 -19.14 9.63 1.92
C ASP A 70 -18.09 9.44 0.80
N ARG A 71 -17.06 10.30 0.76
CA ARG A 71 -15.99 10.23 -0.24
C ARG A 71 -15.02 9.10 0.05
N GLU A 72 -14.81 8.80 1.33
CA GLU A 72 -13.96 7.70 1.77
C GLU A 72 -14.59 6.34 1.43
N TYR A 73 -15.90 6.15 1.71
CA TYR A 73 -16.61 4.95 1.27
C TYR A 73 -16.56 4.77 -0.25
N ALA A 74 -16.77 5.86 -1.00
CA ALA A 74 -16.66 5.84 -2.46
C ALA A 74 -15.24 5.45 -2.92
N LEU A 75 -14.19 5.83 -2.19
CA LEU A 75 -12.81 5.46 -2.50
C LEU A 75 -12.54 3.97 -2.24
N LEU A 76 -13.10 3.38 -1.17
CA LEU A 76 -12.98 1.95 -0.86
C LEU A 76 -13.55 1.05 -1.96
N VAL A 77 -14.75 1.37 -2.43
CA VAL A 77 -15.51 0.55 -3.38
C VAL A 77 -15.21 0.89 -4.84
N ARG A 78 -14.55 2.02 -5.11
CA ARG A 78 -14.15 2.40 -6.46
C ARG A 78 -13.15 1.41 -7.03
N ARG A 79 -13.35 1.07 -8.32
CA ARG A 79 -12.40 0.26 -9.08
C ARG A 79 -11.22 1.12 -9.50
N THR A 80 -10.03 0.62 -9.20
CA THR A 80 -8.75 1.21 -9.61
C THR A 80 -8.57 1.14 -11.12
N HIS A 81 -7.87 2.12 -11.71
CA HIS A 81 -7.52 2.09 -13.12
C HIS A 81 -6.18 1.36 -13.34
N CYS A 82 -5.25 1.48 -12.38
CA CYS A 82 -3.89 0.97 -12.53
C CYS A 82 -3.70 -0.43 -11.92
N TRP A 83 -4.61 -0.90 -11.06
CA TRP A 83 -4.46 -2.12 -10.27
C TRP A 83 -5.54 -3.16 -10.59
N SER A 84 -5.60 -3.58 -11.86
CA SER A 84 -6.48 -4.66 -12.35
C SER A 84 -7.99 -4.42 -12.18
N LYS A 85 -8.44 -3.16 -12.09
CA LYS A 85 -9.85 -2.84 -11.79
C LYS A 85 -10.33 -3.46 -10.47
N SER A 86 -9.40 -3.74 -9.56
CA SER A 86 -9.70 -4.19 -8.20
C SER A 86 -10.09 -3.00 -7.34
N THR A 87 -10.82 -3.25 -6.26
CA THR A 87 -11.18 -2.24 -5.26
C THR A 87 -10.07 -2.10 -4.24
N VAL A 88 -10.03 -0.96 -3.54
CA VAL A 88 -9.07 -0.75 -2.45
C VAL A 88 -9.29 -1.79 -1.34
N LEU A 89 -10.55 -2.13 -1.05
CA LEU A 89 -10.90 -3.18 -0.07
C LEU A 89 -10.31 -4.55 -0.43
N ASN A 90 -10.42 -4.94 -1.71
CA ASN A 90 -9.86 -6.22 -2.18
C ASN A 90 -8.33 -6.20 -2.10
N LEU A 91 -7.70 -5.09 -2.49
CA LEU A 91 -6.24 -4.94 -2.37
C LEU A 91 -5.76 -4.99 -0.92
N ALA A 92 -6.47 -4.36 0.01
CA ALA A 92 -6.15 -4.41 1.44
C ALA A 92 -6.27 -5.83 1.99
N THR A 93 -7.29 -6.57 1.56
CA THR A 93 -7.50 -7.97 1.93
C THR A 93 -6.37 -8.85 1.39
N GLU A 94 -6.02 -8.68 0.11
CA GLU A 94 -4.93 -9.42 -0.52
C GLU A 94 -3.55 -9.08 0.03
N ALA A 95 -3.37 -7.88 0.57
CA ALA A 95 -2.12 -7.42 1.20
C ALA A 95 -2.00 -7.82 2.68
N ASP A 96 -3.01 -8.49 3.26
CA ASP A 96 -3.13 -8.74 4.71
C ASP A 96 -2.82 -7.47 5.53
N ALA A 97 -3.42 -6.35 5.12
CA ALA A 97 -3.19 -5.03 5.71
C ALA A 97 -4.03 -4.84 6.99
N LYS A 98 -3.62 -5.52 8.07
CA LYS A 98 -4.36 -5.56 9.34
C LYS A 98 -4.53 -4.18 9.97
N SER A 99 -3.52 -3.32 9.91
CA SER A 99 -3.59 -1.96 10.45
C SER A 99 -4.58 -1.10 9.66
N PHE A 100 -4.76 -1.38 8.37
CA PHE A 100 -5.75 -0.69 7.55
C PHE A 100 -7.19 -1.05 7.93
N PHE A 101 -7.46 -2.31 8.31
CA PHE A 101 -8.78 -2.76 8.76
C PHE A 101 -9.10 -2.43 10.23
N ALA A 102 -8.08 -2.17 11.04
CA ALA A 102 -8.23 -1.82 12.45
C ALA A 102 -8.52 -0.33 12.69
N HIS A 103 -8.50 0.48 11.62
CA HIS A 103 -8.92 1.88 11.62
C HIS A 103 -10.44 1.98 11.65
#